data_AF-A0A6I1L6R6-F1
#
_entry.id   AF-A0A6I1L6R6-F1
#
_cell.length_a   1.000
_cell.length_b   1.000
_cell.length_c   1.000
_cell.angle_alpha   90.00
_cell.angle_beta   90.00
_cell.angle_gamma   90.00
#
_symmetry.space_group_name_H-M   'P 1'
#
loop_
_entity.id
_entity.type
_entity.pdbx_description
1 polymer ?
#
loop_
_entity_poly.entity_id
_entity_poly.type
_entity_poly.pdbx_seq_one_letter_code
_entity_poly.pdbx_strand_id
1 'polypeptide(L)'
;MFEEENAQWGLVHALVLDGKGGARSIARTQLDDLQLQPQESLWLHWDRSHPQTQTWLRKTSGLSEFACDLLLEENTRPRLLPLPDAELLLFLRGINLNPGAEPEDMVSVRIFASAARVISLRLRPLRATDELLVQLADGKGPKNASELILYMAQ
;
A
#
# COMPACT_ATOMS: atom_id res chain seq x y z
N MET A 1 18.92 3.74 5.17
CA MET A 1 17.50 3.37 5.25
C MET A 1 16.88 3.82 3.93
N PHE A 2 16.25 2.93 3.15
CA PHE A 2 15.83 3.25 1.76
C PHE A 2 14.68 4.28 1.68
N GLU A 3 14.13 4.72 2.82
CA GLU A 3 12.96 5.60 2.87
C GLU A 3 13.20 6.96 2.20
N GLU A 4 14.34 7.61 2.47
CA GLU A 4 14.67 8.91 1.85
C GLU A 4 14.85 8.79 0.33
N GLU A 5 15.52 7.73 -0.13
CA GLU A 5 15.73 7.44 -1.55
C GLU A 5 14.44 7.02 -2.25
N ASN A 6 13.53 6.33 -1.57
CA ASN A 6 12.25 5.92 -2.12
C ASN A 6 11.25 7.09 -2.18
N ALA A 7 11.31 8.01 -1.21
CA ALA A 7 10.42 9.16 -1.13
C ALA A 7 10.51 10.08 -2.36
N GLN A 8 11.67 10.20 -3.01
CA GLN A 8 11.83 10.96 -4.26
C GLN A 8 10.99 10.40 -5.43
N TRP A 9 10.52 9.15 -5.30
CA TRP A 9 9.65 8.48 -6.27
C TRP A 9 8.19 8.45 -5.82
N GLY A 10 7.86 8.98 -4.64
CA GLY A 10 6.54 8.84 -4.01
C GLY A 10 6.31 7.46 -3.38
N LEU A 11 7.32 6.59 -3.32
CA LEU A 11 7.25 5.30 -2.66
C LEU A 11 7.54 5.49 -1.17
N VAL A 12 6.49 5.46 -0.35
CA VAL A 12 6.57 5.69 1.09
C VAL A 12 7.10 4.46 1.82
N HIS A 13 6.52 3.29 1.53
CA HIS A 13 6.98 2.02 2.10
C HIS A 13 7.12 0.98 0.99
N ALA A 14 8.20 0.21 1.07
CA ALA A 14 8.44 -0.94 0.20
C ALA A 14 8.98 -2.07 1.03
N LEU A 15 8.11 -3.01 1.37
CA LEU A 15 8.36 -4.05 2.35
C LEU A 15 8.06 -5.42 1.78
N VAL A 16 8.94 -6.37 2.04
CA VAL A 16 8.64 -7.79 1.85
C VAL A 16 8.33 -8.39 3.21
N LEU A 17 7.08 -8.83 3.38
CA LEU A 17 6.61 -9.56 4.56
C LEU A 17 7.20 -10.97 4.54
N ASP A 18 7.68 -11.45 5.68
CA ASP A 18 8.46 -12.70 5.77
C ASP A 18 7.62 -13.97 6.02
N GLY A 19 6.30 -13.85 6.13
CA GLY A 19 5.38 -14.95 6.48
C GLY A 19 5.29 -15.26 7.98
N LYS A 20 6.04 -14.55 8.83
CA LYS A 20 6.19 -14.81 10.27
C LYS A 20 5.85 -13.60 11.15
N GLY A 21 5.49 -12.48 10.53
CA GLY A 21 5.08 -11.24 11.20
C GLY A 21 6.15 -10.16 11.20
N GLY A 22 7.28 -10.41 10.53
CA GLY A 22 8.32 -9.44 10.25
C GLY A 22 8.31 -8.97 8.79
N ALA A 23 9.14 -7.98 8.48
CA ALA A 23 9.35 -7.52 7.12
C ALA A 23 10.76 -6.98 6.90
N ARG A 24 11.21 -7.00 5.64
CA ARG A 24 12.44 -6.33 5.20
C ARG A 24 12.12 -5.19 4.24
N SER A 25 12.76 -4.05 4.43
CA SER A 25 12.67 -2.92 3.49
C SER A 25 13.50 -3.15 2.24
N ILE A 26 13.00 -2.66 1.11
CA ILE A 26 13.70 -2.71 -0.19
C ILE A 26 13.72 -1.32 -0.85
N ALA A 27 14.71 -1.09 -1.69
CA ALA A 27 14.78 0.09 -2.54
C ALA A 27 13.86 -0.05 -3.75
N ARG A 28 13.39 1.09 -4.29
CA ARG A 28 12.60 1.14 -5.53
C ARG A 28 13.33 0.45 -6.69
N THR A 29 14.65 0.62 -6.77
CA THR A 29 15.50 0.04 -7.82
C THR A 29 15.54 -1.49 -7.78
N GLN A 30 15.17 -2.11 -6.65
CA GLN A 30 15.14 -3.57 -6.50
C GLN A 30 13.82 -4.21 -6.93
N LEU A 31 12.76 -3.42 -7.21
CA LEU A 31 11.43 -3.98 -7.49
C LEU A 31 11.39 -4.81 -8.77
N ASP A 32 12.14 -4.38 -9.80
CA ASP A 32 12.03 -4.97 -11.14
C ASP A 32 12.65 -6.37 -11.18
N ASP A 33 13.64 -6.64 -10.31
CA ASP A 33 14.34 -7.92 -10.18
C ASP A 33 13.93 -8.71 -8.92
N LEU A 34 12.91 -8.24 -8.18
CA LEU A 34 12.53 -8.84 -6.91
C LEU A 34 11.92 -10.23 -7.11
N GLN A 35 12.55 -11.24 -6.52
CA GLN A 35 12.00 -12.59 -6.40
C GLN A 35 11.50 -12.82 -4.98
N LEU A 36 10.23 -13.18 -4.84
CA LEU A 36 9.61 -13.53 -3.56
C LEU A 36 9.74 -15.03 -3.31
N GLN A 37 10.06 -15.40 -2.07
CA GLN A 37 9.91 -16.77 -1.60
C GLN A 37 8.42 -17.13 -1.48
N PRO A 38 8.04 -18.43 -1.49
CA PRO A 38 6.63 -18.84 -1.45
C PRO A 38 5.81 -18.29 -0.27
N GLN A 39 6.44 -18.08 0.88
CA GLN A 39 5.83 -17.50 2.08
C GLN A 39 5.87 -15.97 2.13
N GLU A 40 6.64 -15.33 1.25
CA GLU A 40 6.80 -13.88 1.24
C GLU A 40 5.67 -13.21 0.46
N SER A 41 5.32 -11.99 0.86
CA SER A 41 4.42 -11.13 0.10
C SER A 41 4.92 -9.69 0.10
N LEU A 42 4.65 -8.96 -0.98
CA LEU A 42 5.14 -7.60 -1.17
C LEU A 42 4.08 -6.58 -0.78
N TRP A 43 4.45 -5.62 0.07
CA TRP A 43 3.66 -4.42 0.33
C TRP A 43 4.36 -3.18 -0.22
N LEU A 44 3.67 -2.47 -1.11
CA LEU A 44 4.06 -1.16 -1.61
C LEU A 44 3.03 -0.12 -1.16
N HIS A 45 3.51 0.94 -0.51
CA HIS A 45 2.69 2.07 -0.09
C HIS A 45 3.18 3.34 -0.78
N TRP A 46 2.31 4.01 -1.52
CA TRP A 46 2.67 5.17 -2.32
C TRP A 46 1.88 6.42 -1.91
N ASP A 47 2.54 7.57 -2.06
CA ASP A 47 1.89 8.87 -2.09
C ASP A 47 1.25 9.08 -3.47
N ARG A 48 -0.08 9.10 -3.51
CA ARG A 48 -0.89 9.31 -4.73
C ARG A 48 -0.66 10.69 -5.35
N SER A 49 -0.31 11.70 -4.54
CA SER A 49 -0.09 13.07 -5.02
C SER A 49 1.19 13.19 -5.84
N HIS A 50 2.13 12.26 -5.66
CA HIS A 50 3.42 12.30 -6.32
C HIS A 50 3.32 11.90 -7.81
N PRO A 51 3.85 12.71 -8.76
CA PRO A 51 3.73 12.42 -10.20
C PRO A 51 4.35 11.07 -10.62
N GLN A 52 5.43 10.65 -9.94
CA GLN A 52 6.08 9.37 -10.22
C GLN A 52 5.23 8.17 -9.80
N THR A 53 4.35 8.30 -8.80
CA THR A 53 3.40 7.25 -8.43
C THR A 53 2.44 6.96 -9.57
N GLN A 54 1.88 8.00 -10.19
CA GLN A 54 0.96 7.84 -11.33
C GLN A 54 1.66 7.20 -12.52
N THR A 55 2.88 7.67 -12.82
CA THR A 55 3.72 7.10 -13.89
C THR A 55 4.00 5.62 -13.65
N TRP A 56 4.38 5.26 -12.41
CA TRP A 56 4.68 3.88 -12.05
C TRP A 56 3.45 2.97 -12.13
N LEU A 57 2.31 3.41 -11.60
CA LEU A 57 1.05 2.66 -11.69
C LEU A 57 0.72 2.32 -13.14
N ARG A 58 0.77 3.31 -14.04
CA ARG A 58 0.39 3.12 -15.45
C ARG A 58 1.39 2.32 -16.26
N LYS A 59 2.69 2.42 -15.97
CA LYS A 59 3.74 1.87 -16.85
C LYS A 59 4.41 0.60 -16.34
N THR A 60 4.51 0.43 -15.03
CA THR A 60 5.42 -0.56 -14.42
C THR A 60 4.75 -1.45 -13.39
N SER A 61 3.62 -1.02 -12.81
CA SER A 61 2.97 -1.80 -11.73
C SER A 61 2.43 -3.16 -12.17
N GLY A 62 2.15 -3.33 -13.48
CA GLY A 62 1.46 -4.51 -14.03
C GLY A 62 -0.06 -4.51 -13.78
N LEU A 63 -0.61 -3.45 -13.21
CA LEU A 63 -2.06 -3.29 -13.05
C LEU A 63 -2.73 -2.96 -14.38
N SER A 64 -3.98 -3.42 -14.55
CA SER A 64 -4.79 -3.05 -15.71
C SER A 64 -5.09 -1.55 -15.73
N GLU A 65 -5.38 -1.02 -16.92
CA GLU A 65 -5.79 0.39 -17.08
C GLU A 65 -7.01 0.71 -16.21
N PHE A 66 -8.00 -0.19 -16.18
CA PHE A 66 -9.18 -0.10 -15.34
C PHE A 66 -8.84 0.01 -13.85
N ALA A 67 -7.93 -0.85 -13.34
CA ALA A 67 -7.53 -0.79 -11.94
C ALA A 67 -6.79 0.53 -11.63
N CYS A 68 -5.93 0.98 -12.54
CA CYS A 68 -5.23 2.26 -12.41
C CYS A 68 -6.20 3.45 -12.39
N ASP A 69 -7.22 3.47 -13.26
CA ASP A 69 -8.24 4.53 -13.28
C ASP A 69 -8.93 4.64 -11.93
N LEU A 70 -9.44 3.52 -11.41
CA LEU A 70 -10.15 3.49 -10.13
C LEU A 70 -9.26 3.90 -8.96
N LEU A 71 -8.00 3.43 -8.93
CA LEU A 71 -7.03 3.80 -7.90
C LEU A 71 -6.67 5.28 -7.93
N LEU A 72 -6.72 5.93 -9.10
CA LEU A 72 -6.31 7.33 -9.29
C LEU A 72 -7.46 8.34 -9.27
N GLU A 73 -8.73 7.89 -9.27
CA GLU A 73 -9.94 8.73 -9.19
C GLU A 73 -9.79 9.92 -8.22
N GLU A 74 -10.26 11.11 -8.55
CA GLU A 74 -10.14 12.25 -7.62
C GLU A 74 -10.90 12.01 -6.31
N ASN A 75 -12.13 11.49 -6.44
CA ASN A 75 -13.04 11.28 -5.32
C ASN A 75 -13.53 9.83 -5.27
N THR A 76 -13.25 9.15 -4.16
CA THR A 76 -13.67 7.76 -3.96
C THR A 76 -14.57 7.62 -2.74
N ARG A 77 -15.57 6.73 -2.83
CA ARG A 77 -16.38 6.28 -1.68
C ARG A 77 -15.86 4.92 -1.20
N PRO A 78 -16.10 4.53 0.06
CA PRO A 78 -15.76 3.19 0.52
C PRO A 78 -16.46 2.12 -0.32
N ARG A 79 -15.70 1.17 -0.86
CA ARG A 79 -16.20 0.06 -1.68
C ARG A 79 -15.14 -1.03 -1.85
N LEU A 80 -15.60 -2.25 -2.10
CA LEU A 80 -14.79 -3.37 -2.54
C LEU A 80 -15.22 -3.77 -3.94
N LEU A 81 -14.25 -4.04 -4.81
CA LEU A 81 -14.49 -4.54 -6.17
C LEU A 81 -13.62 -5.77 -6.40
N PRO A 82 -14.20 -6.97 -6.60
CA PRO A 82 -13.44 -8.12 -7.04
C PRO A 82 -12.97 -7.92 -8.49
N LEU A 83 -11.76 -8.36 -8.78
CA LEU A 83 -11.17 -8.41 -10.11
C LEU A 83 -10.98 -9.89 -10.53
N PRO A 84 -10.63 -10.16 -11.79
CA PRO A 84 -10.15 -11.49 -12.20
C PRO A 84 -8.94 -11.95 -11.37
N ASP A 85 -8.57 -13.23 -11.51
CA ASP A 85 -7.34 -13.81 -10.92
C ASP A 85 -7.23 -13.71 -9.38
N ALA A 86 -8.38 -13.72 -8.70
CA ALA A 86 -8.48 -13.58 -7.25
C ALA A 86 -7.84 -12.28 -6.72
N GLU A 87 -7.91 -11.22 -7.53
CA GLU A 87 -7.48 -9.88 -7.17
C GLU A 87 -8.66 -9.03 -6.71
N LEU A 88 -8.38 -7.91 -6.03
CA LEU A 88 -9.40 -6.97 -5.61
C LEU A 88 -8.90 -5.53 -5.59
N LEU A 89 -9.86 -4.60 -5.66
CA LEU A 89 -9.69 -3.23 -5.22
C LEU A 89 -10.50 -2.98 -3.96
N LEU A 90 -9.90 -2.29 -3.00
CA LEU A 90 -10.53 -1.89 -1.76
C LEU A 90 -10.29 -0.40 -1.52
N PHE A 91 -11.37 0.32 -1.29
CA PHE A 91 -11.35 1.74 -0.97
C PHE A 91 -11.88 1.90 0.44
N LEU A 92 -11.05 2.41 1.34
CA LEU A 92 -11.39 2.64 2.73
C LEU A 92 -11.36 4.12 3.03
N ARG A 93 -12.14 4.52 4.04
CA ARG A 93 -12.05 5.84 4.64
C ARG A 93 -12.00 5.72 6.15
N GLY A 94 -11.13 6.50 6.77
CA GLY A 94 -10.99 6.60 8.21
C GLY A 94 -11.03 8.05 8.66
N ILE A 95 -11.20 8.25 9.97
CA ILE A 95 -11.11 9.56 10.59
C ILE A 95 -9.68 10.09 10.40
N ASN A 96 -9.53 11.35 10.00
CA ASN A 96 -8.23 11.97 9.88
C ASN A 96 -7.70 12.37 11.27
N LEU A 97 -6.72 11.63 11.76
CA LEU A 97 -6.05 11.90 13.03
C LEU A 97 -4.81 12.80 12.87
N ASN A 98 -4.58 13.38 11.68
CA ASN A 98 -3.47 14.29 11.46
C ASN A 98 -3.66 15.61 12.25
N PRO A 99 -2.59 16.24 12.76
CA PRO A 99 -2.70 17.49 13.50
C PRO A 99 -3.41 18.59 12.69
N GLY A 100 -4.40 19.24 13.30
CA GLY A 100 -5.17 20.32 12.66
C GLY A 100 -6.20 19.86 11.63
N ALA A 101 -6.50 18.55 11.54
CA ALA A 101 -7.59 18.06 10.73
C ALA A 101 -8.96 18.29 11.39
N GLU A 102 -9.95 18.66 10.58
CA GLU A 102 -11.33 18.73 11.05
C GLU A 102 -11.96 17.33 11.04
N PRO A 103 -12.96 17.04 11.91
CA PRO A 103 -13.61 15.73 11.98
C PRO A 103 -14.25 15.28 10.65
N GLU A 104 -14.72 16.21 9.81
CA GLU A 104 -15.22 15.92 8.47
C GLU A 104 -14.13 15.57 7.45
N ASP A 105 -12.86 15.91 7.72
CA ASP A 105 -11.75 15.52 6.86
C ASP A 105 -11.52 14.02 7.01
N MET A 106 -11.98 13.22 6.06
CA MET A 106 -11.62 11.81 6.04
C MET A 106 -10.26 11.60 5.38
N VAL A 107 -9.47 10.66 5.90
CA VAL A 107 -8.37 10.06 5.15
C VAL A 107 -8.88 8.87 4.36
N SER A 108 -8.26 8.60 3.22
CA SER A 108 -8.55 7.41 2.43
C SER A 108 -7.29 6.62 2.19
N VAL A 109 -7.45 5.31 2.19
CA VAL A 109 -6.47 4.37 1.65
C VAL A 109 -7.15 3.60 0.52
N ARG A 110 -6.43 3.48 -0.60
CA ARG A 110 -6.91 2.76 -1.79
C ARG A 110 -5.95 1.63 -2.04
N ILE A 111 -6.49 0.43 -2.20
CA ILE A 111 -5.70 -0.79 -2.17
C ILE A 111 -6.04 -1.59 -3.42
N PHE A 112 -5.02 -2.00 -4.13
CA PHE A 112 -5.05 -3.19 -4.95
C PHE A 112 -4.41 -4.32 -4.16
N ALA A 113 -4.99 -5.52 -4.23
CA ALA A 113 -4.39 -6.69 -3.63
C ALA A 113 -4.58 -7.96 -4.45
N SER A 114 -3.56 -8.80 -4.40
CA SER A 114 -3.56 -10.20 -4.82
C SER A 114 -2.90 -11.05 -3.72
N ALA A 115 -2.81 -12.38 -3.91
CA ALA A 115 -2.21 -13.27 -2.93
C ALA A 115 -0.75 -12.91 -2.56
N ALA A 116 0.03 -12.44 -3.54
CA ALA A 116 1.47 -12.18 -3.37
C ALA A 116 1.80 -10.70 -3.16
N ARG A 117 0.87 -9.77 -3.39
CA ARG A 117 1.17 -8.34 -3.40
C ARG A 117 0.01 -7.46 -2.96
N VAL A 118 0.32 -6.44 -2.18
CA VAL A 118 -0.57 -5.33 -1.81
C VAL A 118 0.05 -4.02 -2.30
N ILE A 119 -0.68 -3.27 -3.11
CA ILE A 119 -0.33 -1.90 -3.50
C ILE A 119 -1.35 -0.98 -2.86
N SER A 120 -0.89 -0.06 -2.02
CA SER A 120 -1.73 0.89 -1.32
C SER A 120 -1.34 2.33 -1.66
N LEU A 121 -2.33 3.20 -1.81
CA LEU A 121 -2.16 4.61 -2.12
C LEU A 121 -2.77 5.46 -1.01
N ARG A 122 -2.04 6.51 -0.61
CA ARG A 122 -2.53 7.55 0.28
C ARG A 122 -2.48 8.92 -0.38
N LEU A 123 -3.37 9.82 0.02
CA LEU A 123 -3.24 11.25 -0.31
C LEU A 123 -2.68 12.05 0.88
N ARG A 124 -3.00 11.62 2.09
CA ARG A 124 -2.54 12.21 3.35
C ARG A 124 -1.88 11.12 4.18
N PRO A 125 -0.88 11.43 5.02
CA PRO A 125 -0.26 10.47 5.94
C PRO A 125 -1.29 9.68 6.74
N LEU A 126 -1.02 8.39 6.94
CA LEU A 126 -1.86 7.43 7.63
C LEU A 126 -1.11 6.90 8.85
N ARG A 127 -1.55 7.27 10.06
CA ARG A 127 -0.93 6.77 11.30
C ARG A 127 -0.91 5.25 11.41
N ALA A 128 -1.95 4.58 10.89
CA ALA A 128 -2.03 3.12 10.88
C ALA A 128 -0.85 2.46 10.16
N THR A 129 -0.25 3.09 9.13
CA THR A 129 0.93 2.50 8.48
C THR A 129 2.17 2.60 9.36
N ASP A 130 2.29 3.64 10.19
CA ASP A 130 3.43 3.80 11.09
C ASP A 130 3.35 2.80 12.27
N GLU A 131 2.16 2.60 12.84
CA GLU A 131 1.93 1.57 13.87
C GLU A 131 2.21 0.16 13.35
N LEU A 132 1.82 -0.10 12.10
CA LEU A 132 2.11 -1.36 11.42
C LEU A 132 3.61 -1.61 11.26
N LEU A 133 4.40 -0.58 10.93
CA LEU A 133 5.86 -0.70 10.85
C LEU A 133 6.48 -1.12 12.20
N VAL A 134 5.98 -0.56 13.31
CA VAL A 134 6.42 -0.95 14.66
C VAL A 134 6.08 -2.42 14.92
N GLN A 135 4.87 -2.87 14.59
CA GLN A 135 4.49 -4.28 14.77
C GLN A 135 5.33 -5.23 13.92
N LEU A 136 5.64 -4.86 12.68
CA LEU A 136 6.52 -5.64 11.80
C LEU A 136 7.95 -5.70 12.35
N ALA A 137 8.48 -4.59 12.89
CA ALA A 137 9.79 -4.58 13.54
C ALA A 137 9.85 -5.50 14.77
N ASP A 138 8.75 -5.61 15.51
CA ASP A 138 8.59 -6.49 16.67
C ASP A 138 8.27 -7.96 16.31
N GLY A 139 8.13 -8.30 15.02
CA GLY A 139 7.75 -9.64 14.56
C GLY A 139 6.29 -10.01 14.89
N LYS A 140 5.44 -9.02 15.13
CA LYS A 140 4.01 -9.18 15.50
C LYS A 140 3.06 -8.60 14.45
N GLY A 141 3.58 -8.16 13.31
CA GLY A 141 2.78 -7.63 12.23
C GLY A 141 2.07 -8.71 11.41
N PRO A 142 1.36 -8.32 10.36
CA PRO A 142 0.68 -9.24 9.45
C PRO A 142 1.70 -10.12 8.72
N LYS A 143 1.39 -11.40 8.61
CA LYS A 143 2.26 -12.39 7.99
C LYS A 143 2.20 -12.35 6.47
N ASN A 144 1.07 -11.94 5.91
CA ASN A 144 0.79 -12.02 4.48
C ASN A 144 -0.14 -10.87 4.02
N ALA A 145 -0.38 -10.83 2.70
CA ALA A 145 -1.25 -9.84 2.06
C ALA A 145 -2.67 -9.78 2.68
N SER A 146 -3.28 -10.92 2.99
CA SER A 146 -4.65 -10.96 3.55
C SER A 146 -4.70 -10.38 4.96
N GLU A 147 -3.75 -10.74 5.82
CA GLU A 147 -3.65 -10.19 7.17
C GLU A 147 -3.33 -8.69 7.14
N LEU A 148 -2.53 -8.24 6.17
CA LEU A 148 -2.23 -6.83 5.98
C LEU A 148 -3.47 -6.03 5.57
N ILE A 149 -4.29 -6.55 4.66
CA ILE A 149 -5.57 -5.91 4.28
C ILE A 149 -6.52 -5.87 5.47
N LEU A 150 -6.61 -6.96 6.24
CA LEU A 150 -7.43 -7.02 7.44
C LEU A 150 -7.01 -5.96 8.46
N TYR A 151 -5.70 -5.81 8.68
CA TYR A 151 -5.16 -4.77 9.56
C TYR A 151 -5.54 -3.36 9.07
N MET A 152 -5.40 -3.08 7.77
CA MET A 152 -5.76 -1.76 7.20
C MET A 152 -7.27 -1.46 7.24
N ALA A 153 -8.12 -2.47 7.40
CA ALA A 153 -9.57 -2.34 7.40
C ALA A 153 -10.21 -2.22 8.80
N GLN A 154 -9.41 -2.31 9.87
CA GLN A 154 -9.83 -2.11 11.26
C GLN A 154 -9.82 -0.62 11.64
#